data_AF-E1IBH7-F1
#
_entry.id   AF-E1IBH7-F1
#
_cell.length_a   1.000
_cell.length_b   1.000
_cell.length_c   1.000
_cell.angle_alpha   90.00
_cell.angle_beta   90.00
_cell.angle_gamma   90.00
#
_symmetry.space_group_name_H-M   'P 1'
#
loop_
_entity.id
_entity.type
_entity.pdbx_description
1 polymer ?
#
loop_
_entity_poly.entity_id
_entity_poly.type
_entity_poly.pdbx_seq_one_letter_code
_entity_poly.pdbx_strand_id
1 'polypeptide(L)'
;MRLPLWLVSLLLVVALATGVLVGIVGNNLLSKDGTCPESPQVCADFTAFWEVWRFTRDNFVDADAIDPQLMIDGAINGMLDTLGDHGHTRYMGAEQATEWDEALRGSFEGIGAYIDVRDGQTIIVNPIPGSPAEAAGLLPGDVILAVDGDPTTGWSVDQLATRVRGPAGSTVTLRIRHADATEVIEVRITRAKVVVPSVSWRMLPNQIALIRLTAFDGNSGTQMREAIQAARDAGAERLILDLRNNSGGLLNEMVSIASQFLPEGTTVLLEEDRSGKREPTNSVAGGLALDMPLVVLINRNSASSAEILAGAIQDAQRAPLIGETTFGTGTVLSSYRINGGGRLLLGTKQWLTPSGQLIRGQGVSPDEEVTLPSNTLPLAPTDAATLSLEELLASSDTQLARAIELLVK
;
A
#
# COMPACT_ATOMS: atom_id res chain seq x y z
N MET A 1 -29.95 -9.85 73.81
CA MET A 1 -28.77 -10.68 74.13
C MET A 1 -27.52 -9.91 73.73
N ARG A 2 -26.58 -9.67 74.65
CA ARG A 2 -25.25 -9.14 74.30
C ARG A 2 -24.34 -10.35 74.04
N LEU A 3 -23.86 -10.51 72.82
CA LEU A 3 -22.89 -11.55 72.50
C LEU A 3 -21.54 -11.17 73.13
N PRO A 4 -20.83 -12.11 73.78
CA PRO A 4 -19.54 -11.81 74.37
C PRO A 4 -18.51 -11.49 73.28
N LEU A 5 -17.62 -10.54 73.55
CA LEU A 5 -16.63 -10.01 72.60
C LEU A 5 -15.81 -11.12 71.92
N TRP A 6 -15.43 -12.17 72.65
CA TRP A 6 -14.65 -13.29 72.09
C TRP A 6 -15.42 -14.04 70.99
N LEU A 7 -16.75 -14.15 71.11
CA LEU A 7 -17.59 -14.83 70.13
C LEU A 7 -17.77 -13.97 68.88
N VAL A 8 -17.88 -12.64 69.05
CA VAL A 8 -17.93 -11.69 67.92
C VAL A 8 -16.61 -11.71 67.15
N SER A 9 -15.47 -11.70 67.85
CA SER A 9 -14.15 -11.79 67.21
C SER A 9 -13.95 -13.12 66.48
N LEU A 10 -14.38 -14.24 67.09
CA LEU A 10 -14.32 -15.56 66.45
C LEU A 10 -15.16 -15.59 65.16
N LEU A 11 -16.38 -15.07 65.21
CA LEU A 11 -17.27 -15.02 64.04
C LEU A 11 -16.71 -14.13 62.92
N LEU A 12 -16.06 -13.01 63.26
CA LEU A 12 -15.39 -12.15 62.28
C LEU A 12 -14.19 -12.86 61.62
N VAL A 13 -13.37 -13.58 62.40
CA VAL A 13 -12.23 -14.34 61.85
C VAL A 13 -12.73 -15.46 60.95
N VAL A 14 -13.77 -16.19 61.34
CA VAL A 14 -14.37 -17.25 60.51
C VAL A 14 -14.97 -16.67 59.24
N ALA A 15 -15.69 -15.55 59.31
CA ALA A 15 -16.28 -14.88 58.16
C ALA A 15 -15.21 -14.34 57.19
N LEU A 16 -14.11 -13.79 57.71
CA LEU A 16 -12.98 -13.34 56.89
C LEU A 16 -12.26 -14.53 56.25
N ALA A 17 -11.99 -15.60 57.01
CA ALA A 17 -11.35 -16.80 56.48
C ALA A 17 -12.22 -17.49 55.42
N THR A 18 -13.54 -17.58 55.62
CA THR A 18 -14.45 -18.09 54.59
C THR A 18 -14.56 -17.15 53.40
N GLY A 19 -14.60 -15.83 53.61
CA GLY A 19 -14.59 -14.85 52.52
C GLY A 19 -13.31 -14.93 51.67
N VAL A 20 -12.15 -15.09 52.30
CA VAL A 20 -10.86 -15.30 51.62
C VAL A 20 -10.83 -16.65 50.91
N LEU A 21 -11.29 -17.73 51.56
CA LEU A 21 -11.31 -19.06 50.96
C LEU A 21 -12.28 -19.14 49.78
N VAL A 22 -13.49 -18.57 49.91
CA VAL A 22 -14.46 -18.42 48.82
C VAL A 22 -13.94 -17.47 47.75
N GLY A 23 -13.19 -16.44 48.11
CA GLY A 23 -12.48 -15.58 47.16
C GLY A 23 -11.43 -16.33 46.36
N ILE A 24 -10.58 -17.15 46.99
CA ILE A 24 -9.53 -17.94 46.33
C ILE A 24 -10.13 -19.07 45.49
N VAL A 25 -11.05 -19.85 46.06
CA VAL A 25 -11.71 -20.96 45.38
C VAL A 25 -12.67 -20.46 44.30
N GLY A 26 -13.40 -19.39 44.59
CA GLY A 26 -14.26 -18.69 43.63
C GLY A 26 -13.44 -18.05 42.52
N ASN A 27 -12.27 -17.46 42.80
CA ASN A 27 -11.35 -17.01 41.77
C ASN A 27 -10.87 -18.19 40.92
N ASN A 28 -10.51 -19.34 41.49
CA ASN A 28 -10.08 -20.50 40.68
C ASN A 28 -11.24 -21.19 39.91
N LEU A 29 -12.50 -21.03 40.34
CA LEU A 29 -13.69 -21.58 39.67
C LEU A 29 -14.33 -20.61 38.66
N LEU A 30 -14.23 -19.30 38.91
CA LEU A 30 -14.81 -18.23 38.08
C LEU A 30 -13.77 -17.54 37.20
N SER A 31 -12.47 -17.63 37.53
CA SER A 31 -11.42 -17.46 36.53
C SER A 31 -11.61 -18.62 35.57
N LYS A 32 -12.33 -18.35 34.49
CA LYS A 32 -11.95 -18.93 33.22
C LYS A 32 -10.50 -18.48 33.02
N ASP A 33 -9.55 -19.26 33.50
CA ASP A 33 -8.27 -19.35 32.79
C ASP A 33 -8.68 -19.47 31.33
N GLY A 34 -8.28 -18.49 30.52
CA GLY A 34 -8.66 -18.41 29.12
C GLY A 34 -8.25 -19.73 28.48
N THR A 35 -9.19 -20.66 28.38
CA THR A 35 -8.92 -21.98 27.83
C THR A 35 -8.52 -21.72 26.40
N CYS A 36 -7.26 -22.00 26.09
CA CYS A 36 -6.73 -21.88 24.75
C CYS A 36 -7.73 -22.53 23.77
N PRO A 37 -8.15 -21.82 22.71
CA PRO A 37 -9.28 -22.23 21.88
C PRO A 37 -8.95 -23.36 20.91
N GLU A 38 -7.74 -23.92 21.01
CA GLU A 38 -7.17 -24.90 20.08
C GLU A 38 -7.08 -26.29 20.71
N SER A 39 -6.53 -27.25 19.96
CA SER A 39 -6.27 -28.59 20.47
C SER A 39 -5.35 -28.58 21.70
N PRO A 40 -5.48 -29.54 22.63
CA PRO A 40 -4.63 -29.60 23.83
C PRO A 40 -3.13 -29.57 23.55
N GLN A 41 -2.70 -30.15 22.42
CA GLN A 41 -1.30 -30.13 21.99
C GLN A 41 -0.84 -28.70 21.64
N VAL A 42 -1.58 -27.99 20.79
CA VAL A 42 -1.27 -26.60 20.42
C VAL A 42 -1.25 -25.70 21.66
N CYS A 43 -2.19 -25.91 22.58
CA CYS A 43 -2.23 -25.17 23.83
C CYS A 43 -1.01 -25.44 24.73
N ALA A 44 -0.55 -26.69 24.80
CA ALA A 44 0.67 -27.04 25.51
C ALA A 44 1.90 -26.38 24.86
N ASP A 45 1.97 -26.40 23.53
CA ASP A 45 3.08 -25.83 22.75
C ASP A 45 3.16 -24.30 22.91
N PHE A 46 2.04 -23.62 23.12
CA PHE A 46 2.00 -22.18 23.37
C PHE A 46 2.67 -21.76 24.70
N THR A 47 2.94 -22.72 25.61
CA THR A 47 3.74 -22.46 26.81
C THR A 47 5.16 -22.01 26.44
N ALA A 48 5.76 -22.64 25.44
CA ALA A 48 7.10 -22.30 24.98
C ALA A 48 7.16 -20.86 24.43
N PHE A 49 6.10 -20.40 23.74
CA PHE A 49 5.99 -19.02 23.28
C PHE A 49 6.10 -18.02 24.44
N TRP A 50 5.34 -18.23 25.52
CA TRP A 50 5.37 -17.34 26.69
C TRP A 50 6.69 -17.42 27.46
N GLU A 51 7.32 -18.58 27.52
CA GLU A 51 8.66 -18.72 28.10
C GLU A 51 9.68 -17.89 27.31
N VAL A 52 9.72 -18.05 25.98
CA VAL A 52 10.61 -17.29 25.10
C VAL A 52 10.33 -15.79 25.21
N TRP A 53 9.06 -15.37 25.15
CA TRP A 53 8.65 -13.98 25.33
C TRP A 53 9.23 -13.39 26.62
N ARG A 54 9.04 -14.07 27.75
CA ARG A 54 9.54 -13.64 29.06
C ARG A 54 11.06 -13.60 29.09
N PHE A 55 11.74 -14.66 28.62
CA PHE A 55 13.20 -14.70 28.60
C PHE A 55 13.79 -13.56 27.76
N THR A 56 13.22 -13.29 26.58
CA THR A 56 13.64 -12.17 25.72
C THR A 56 13.44 -10.84 26.42
N ARG A 57 12.25 -10.57 26.95
CA ARG A 57 11.94 -9.31 27.66
C ARG A 57 12.88 -9.08 28.86
N ASP A 58 13.16 -10.13 29.63
CA ASP A 58 13.86 -10.01 30.91
C ASP A 58 15.40 -10.06 30.76
N ASN A 59 15.93 -10.56 29.63
CA ASN A 59 17.37 -10.84 29.48
C ASN A 59 18.01 -10.25 28.21
N PHE A 60 17.25 -9.62 27.31
CA PHE A 60 17.87 -8.95 26.17
C PHE A 60 18.74 -7.78 26.64
N VAL A 61 19.91 -7.63 26.04
CA VAL A 61 20.97 -6.73 26.52
C VAL A 61 20.59 -5.24 26.41
N ASP A 62 19.73 -4.91 25.44
CA ASP A 62 19.22 -3.56 25.22
C ASP A 62 17.74 -3.49 25.62
N ALA A 63 17.48 -3.06 26.85
CA ALA A 63 16.13 -2.98 27.39
C ALA A 63 15.25 -1.96 26.64
N ASP A 64 15.85 -0.93 26.04
CA ASP A 64 15.12 0.13 25.34
C ASP A 64 14.57 -0.36 23.99
N ALA A 65 15.14 -1.43 23.43
CA ALA A 65 14.64 -2.09 22.22
C ALA A 65 13.42 -3.00 22.46
N ILE A 66 13.04 -3.26 23.71
CA ILE A 66 11.91 -4.13 24.05
C ILE A 66 10.60 -3.36 23.92
N ASP A 67 9.91 -3.58 22.80
CA ASP A 67 8.57 -3.05 22.54
C ASP A 67 7.55 -4.20 22.44
N PRO A 68 6.64 -4.36 23.43
CA PRO A 68 5.61 -5.38 23.40
C PRO A 68 4.68 -5.33 22.18
N GLN A 69 4.38 -4.16 21.62
CA GLN A 69 3.52 -4.07 20.43
C GLN A 69 4.26 -4.61 19.20
N LEU A 70 5.51 -4.19 18.98
CA LEU A 70 6.32 -4.72 17.88
C LEU A 70 6.56 -6.22 18.01
N MET A 71 6.75 -6.73 19.22
CA MET A 71 6.90 -8.17 19.46
C MET A 71 5.61 -8.94 19.16
N ILE A 72 4.43 -8.41 19.50
CA ILE A 72 3.13 -9.02 19.14
C ILE A 72 2.96 -9.03 17.63
N ASP A 73 3.15 -7.88 16.97
CA ASP A 73 2.99 -7.73 15.53
C ASP A 73 3.95 -8.66 14.77
N GLY A 74 5.20 -8.75 15.24
CA GLY A 74 6.21 -9.67 14.72
C GLY A 74 5.83 -11.15 14.90
N ALA A 75 5.26 -11.53 16.05
CA ALA A 75 4.79 -12.90 16.28
C ALA A 75 3.60 -13.26 15.39
N ILE A 76 2.63 -12.36 15.22
CA ILE A 76 1.46 -12.57 14.35
C ILE A 76 1.92 -12.69 12.89
N ASN A 77 2.76 -11.76 12.42
CA ASN A 77 3.23 -11.79 11.04
C ASN A 77 4.15 -12.98 10.76
N GLY A 78 5.02 -13.35 11.70
CA GLY A 78 5.83 -14.57 11.58
C GLY A 78 4.98 -15.84 11.46
N MET A 79 3.83 -15.91 12.14
CA MET A 79 2.85 -16.98 11.95
C MET A 79 2.22 -16.93 10.55
N LEU A 80 1.77 -15.75 10.09
CA LEU A 80 1.15 -15.59 8.78
C LEU A 80 2.10 -15.91 7.62
N ASP A 81 3.38 -15.57 7.78
CA ASP A 81 4.42 -15.88 6.80
C ASP A 81 4.59 -17.38 6.56
N THR A 82 4.25 -18.25 7.53
CA THR A 82 4.27 -19.71 7.32
C THR A 82 3.30 -20.20 6.24
N LEU A 83 2.35 -19.36 5.81
CA LEU A 83 1.40 -19.67 4.73
C LEU A 83 2.01 -19.55 3.33
N GLY A 84 3.24 -19.04 3.21
CA GLY A 84 3.95 -18.88 1.94
C GLY A 84 3.46 -17.72 1.07
N ASP A 85 2.54 -16.88 1.58
CA ASP A 85 2.05 -15.64 0.95
C ASP A 85 2.69 -14.41 1.61
N HIS A 86 4.03 -14.47 1.72
CA HIS A 86 4.85 -13.56 2.51
C HIS A 86 4.56 -12.08 2.20
N GLY A 87 4.27 -11.31 3.25
CA GLY A 87 3.99 -9.88 3.16
C GLY A 87 2.66 -9.50 2.48
N HIS A 88 1.97 -10.41 1.79
CA HIS A 88 0.66 -10.14 1.18
C HIS A 88 -0.48 -10.57 2.12
N THR A 89 -0.41 -11.79 2.66
CA THR A 89 -1.18 -12.15 3.85
C THR A 89 -0.45 -11.60 5.08
N ARG A 90 -1.05 -10.62 5.75
CA ARG A 90 -0.38 -9.86 6.81
C ARG A 90 -1.33 -9.28 7.83
N TYR A 91 -0.81 -9.03 9.02
CA TYR A 91 -1.44 -8.23 10.06
C TYR A 91 -0.79 -6.85 10.12
N MET A 92 -1.62 -5.83 10.27
CA MET A 92 -1.24 -4.44 10.46
C MET A 92 -1.80 -3.97 11.80
N GLY A 93 -0.94 -3.38 12.64
CA GLY A 93 -1.37 -2.62 13.81
C GLY A 93 -2.23 -1.40 13.43
N ALA A 94 -2.77 -0.68 14.41
CA ALA A 94 -3.74 0.39 14.17
C ALA A 94 -3.21 1.55 13.31
N GLU A 95 -1.95 1.95 13.54
CA GLU A 95 -1.28 3.01 12.76
C GLU A 95 -1.09 2.58 11.31
N GLN A 96 -0.44 1.43 11.08
CA GLN A 96 -0.25 0.85 9.74
C GLN A 96 -1.57 0.62 8.99
N ALA A 97 -2.62 0.17 9.70
CA ALA A 97 -3.94 -0.02 9.10
C ALA A 97 -4.57 1.32 8.67
N THR A 98 -4.33 2.39 9.43
CA THR A 98 -4.80 3.74 9.09
C THR A 98 -4.06 4.28 7.86
N GLU A 99 -2.73 4.15 7.82
CA GLU A 99 -1.92 4.55 6.67
C GLU A 99 -2.30 3.78 5.40
N TRP A 100 -2.55 2.47 5.53
CA TRP A 100 -3.00 1.64 4.42
C TRP A 100 -4.38 2.07 3.91
N ASP A 101 -5.32 2.39 4.81
CA ASP A 101 -6.64 2.91 4.43
C ASP A 101 -6.52 4.30 3.73
N GLU A 102 -5.60 5.16 4.16
CA GLU A 102 -5.31 6.44 3.49
C GLU A 102 -4.73 6.24 2.08
N ALA A 103 -3.76 5.34 1.94
CA ALA A 103 -3.16 5.00 0.66
C ALA A 103 -4.22 4.48 -0.32
N LEU A 104 -5.11 3.57 0.11
CA LEU A 104 -6.20 3.06 -0.73
C LEU A 104 -7.25 4.11 -1.08
N ARG A 105 -7.49 5.10 -0.23
CA ARG A 105 -8.36 6.23 -0.56
C ARG A 105 -7.74 7.18 -1.59
N GLY A 106 -6.45 7.04 -1.90
CA GLY A 106 -5.71 7.96 -2.77
C GLY A 106 -5.68 9.38 -2.22
N SER A 107 -5.94 9.55 -0.92
CA SER A 107 -5.99 10.85 -0.28
C SER A 107 -5.70 10.76 1.21
N PHE A 108 -4.99 11.78 1.70
CA PHE A 108 -4.61 11.91 3.11
C PHE A 108 -4.76 13.37 3.56
N GLU A 109 -4.69 13.62 4.87
CA GLU A 109 -4.71 14.97 5.42
C GLU A 109 -3.30 15.44 5.80
N GLY A 110 -2.88 16.57 5.23
CA GLY A 110 -1.52 17.09 5.42
C GLY A 110 -1.23 18.27 4.50
N ILE A 111 0.04 18.48 4.20
CA ILE A 111 0.48 19.58 3.32
C ILE A 111 0.60 19.17 1.85
N GLY A 112 0.70 17.87 1.56
CA GLY A 112 0.81 17.35 0.19
C GLY A 112 2.18 17.57 -0.45
N ALA A 113 3.23 16.97 0.11
CA ALA A 113 4.56 16.96 -0.48
C ALA A 113 5.20 15.57 -0.35
N TYR A 114 5.98 15.19 -1.36
CA TYR A 114 6.90 14.07 -1.27
C TYR A 114 8.14 14.53 -0.50
N ILE A 115 8.50 13.77 0.52
CA ILE A 115 9.64 14.07 1.40
C ILE A 115 10.62 12.90 1.40
N ASP A 116 11.88 13.21 1.67
CA ASP A 116 12.96 12.22 1.74
C ASP A 116 14.02 12.69 2.74
N VAL A 117 14.92 11.79 3.13
CA VAL A 117 16.11 12.12 3.92
C VAL A 117 17.35 11.81 3.09
N ARG A 118 18.08 12.84 2.69
CA ARG A 118 19.34 12.70 1.93
C ARG A 118 20.49 13.28 2.71
N ASP A 119 21.55 12.50 2.87
CA ASP A 119 22.75 12.89 3.62
C ASP A 119 22.43 13.41 5.05
N GLY A 120 21.41 12.80 5.69
CA GLY A 120 20.95 13.17 7.02
C GLY A 120 20.09 14.45 7.09
N GLN A 121 19.75 15.05 5.95
CA GLN A 121 18.87 16.21 5.85
C GLN A 121 17.49 15.80 5.35
N THR A 122 16.45 16.24 6.05
CA THR A 122 15.07 16.14 5.58
C THR A 122 14.83 17.13 4.44
N ILE A 123 14.38 16.64 3.29
CA ILE A 123 14.17 17.43 2.08
C ILE A 123 12.76 17.26 1.51
N ILE A 124 12.29 18.30 0.80
CA ILE A 124 11.14 18.20 -0.12
C ILE A 124 11.66 17.63 -1.44
N VAL A 125 11.17 16.46 -1.84
CA VAL A 125 11.43 15.92 -3.17
C VAL A 125 10.62 16.70 -4.20
N ASN A 126 9.31 16.83 -3.98
CA ASN A 126 8.43 17.62 -4.82
C ASN A 126 7.11 17.90 -4.07
N PRO A 127 6.55 19.13 -4.12
CA PRO A 127 5.15 19.35 -3.77
C PRO A 127 4.22 18.58 -4.70
N ILE A 128 3.06 18.15 -4.19
CA ILE A 128 2.00 17.60 -5.02
C ILE A 128 1.29 18.77 -5.72
N PRO A 129 1.02 18.71 -7.04
CA PRO A 129 0.30 19.79 -7.72
C PRO A 129 -1.07 20.08 -7.09
N GLY A 130 -1.40 21.36 -6.92
CA GLY A 130 -2.62 21.84 -6.28
C GLY A 130 -2.66 21.67 -4.75
N SER A 131 -1.56 21.25 -4.12
CA SER A 131 -1.49 21.02 -2.68
C SER A 131 -1.24 22.30 -1.87
N PRO A 132 -1.52 22.30 -0.55
CA PRO A 132 -1.10 23.37 0.35
C PRO A 132 0.41 23.65 0.33
N ALA A 133 1.25 22.63 0.16
CA ALA A 133 2.70 22.77 0.06
C ALA A 133 3.12 23.59 -1.17
N GLU A 134 2.56 23.26 -2.34
CA GLU A 134 2.80 24.02 -3.57
C GLU A 134 2.31 25.46 -3.44
N ALA A 135 1.09 25.64 -2.91
CA ALA A 135 0.50 26.97 -2.71
C ALA A 135 1.29 27.83 -1.71
N ALA A 136 1.99 27.21 -0.75
CA ALA A 136 2.86 27.88 0.21
C ALA A 136 4.26 28.19 -0.35
N GLY A 137 4.55 27.81 -1.60
CA GLY A 137 5.81 28.10 -2.27
C GLY A 137 6.96 27.16 -1.90
N LEU A 138 6.66 25.96 -1.36
CA LEU A 138 7.69 24.93 -1.22
C LEU A 138 8.17 24.48 -2.61
N LEU A 139 9.45 24.19 -2.74
CA LEU A 139 10.10 23.81 -3.99
C LEU A 139 10.83 22.46 -3.84
N PRO A 140 11.03 21.73 -4.95
CA PRO A 140 11.95 20.60 -4.99
C PRO A 140 13.34 20.99 -4.47
N GLY A 141 13.89 20.17 -3.58
CA GLY A 141 15.20 20.38 -2.96
C GLY A 141 15.20 21.24 -1.71
N ASP A 142 14.05 21.79 -1.28
CA ASP A 142 13.97 22.54 -0.02
C ASP A 142 14.36 21.65 1.16
N VAL A 143 15.27 22.15 2.00
CA VAL A 143 15.68 21.48 3.23
C VAL A 143 14.76 21.92 4.35
N ILE A 144 14.03 20.98 4.95
CA ILE A 144 13.27 21.22 6.17
C ILE A 144 14.24 21.19 7.34
N LEU A 145 14.32 22.27 8.10
CA LEU A 145 15.22 22.42 9.25
C LEU A 145 14.49 22.28 10.59
N ALA A 146 13.20 22.63 10.64
CA ALA A 146 12.36 22.43 11.82
C ALA A 146 10.88 22.30 11.44
N VAL A 147 10.11 21.57 12.26
CA VAL A 147 8.65 21.44 12.18
C VAL A 147 8.06 21.88 13.53
N ASP A 148 7.22 22.91 13.51
CA ASP A 148 6.60 23.52 14.70
C ASP A 148 7.61 23.88 15.81
N GLY A 149 8.83 24.28 15.40
CA GLY A 149 9.92 24.66 16.29
C GLY A 149 10.88 23.52 16.66
N ASP A 150 10.50 22.26 16.42
CA ASP A 150 11.37 21.10 16.69
C ASP A 150 12.34 20.87 15.53
N PRO A 151 13.66 20.79 15.77
CA PRO A 151 14.64 20.54 14.71
C PRO A 151 14.49 19.13 14.14
N THR A 152 14.60 19.01 12.81
CA THR A 152 14.43 17.73 12.09
C THR A 152 15.72 16.91 11.97
N THR A 153 16.83 17.37 12.55
CA THR A 153 18.12 16.68 12.45
C THR A 153 18.04 15.28 13.05
N GLY A 154 18.37 14.27 12.25
CA GLY A 154 18.34 12.87 12.66
C GLY A 154 16.95 12.23 12.65
N TRP A 155 15.92 12.94 12.20
CA TRP A 155 14.60 12.32 12.01
C TRP A 155 14.60 11.37 10.82
N SER A 156 13.86 10.26 10.96
CA SER A 156 13.50 9.42 9.82
C SER A 156 12.43 10.09 8.95
N VAL A 157 12.23 9.58 7.73
CA VAL A 157 11.13 10.00 6.85
C VAL A 157 9.79 9.84 7.55
N ASP A 158 9.57 8.73 8.26
CA ASP A 158 8.31 8.45 8.96
C ASP A 158 8.08 9.44 10.10
N GLN A 159 9.11 9.73 10.90
CA GLN A 159 9.02 10.72 11.96
C GLN A 159 8.65 12.10 11.40
N LEU A 160 9.28 12.51 10.29
CA LEU A 160 8.95 13.75 9.61
C LEU A 160 7.50 13.73 9.09
N ALA A 161 7.09 12.66 8.42
CA ALA A 161 5.74 12.50 7.88
C ALA A 161 4.69 12.63 8.98
N THR A 162 4.87 11.95 10.11
CA THR A 162 3.95 11.98 11.25
C THR A 162 3.83 13.37 11.88
N ARG A 163 4.92 14.15 11.94
CA ARG A 163 4.88 15.53 12.46
C ARG A 163 4.27 16.52 11.47
N VAL A 164 4.47 16.32 10.18
CA VAL A 164 3.95 17.20 9.12
C VAL A 164 2.48 16.91 8.82
N ARG A 165 2.03 15.66 8.92
CA ARG A 165 0.61 15.28 8.80
C ARG A 165 -0.21 15.79 9.98
N GLY A 166 -1.52 15.80 9.80
CA GLY A 166 -2.47 16.23 10.82
C GLY A 166 -3.80 16.64 10.22
N PRO A 167 -4.81 16.91 11.08
CA PRO A 167 -6.17 17.15 10.64
C PRO A 167 -6.29 18.32 9.66
N ALA A 168 -7.16 18.19 8.65
CA ALA A 168 -7.47 19.27 7.73
C ALA A 168 -7.96 20.52 8.49
N GLY A 169 -7.51 21.70 8.07
CA GLY A 169 -7.77 22.98 8.74
C GLY A 169 -6.82 23.30 9.91
N SER A 170 -6.05 22.33 10.41
CA SER A 170 -4.95 22.63 11.34
C SER A 170 -3.77 23.26 10.59
N THR A 171 -2.82 23.85 11.32
CA THR A 171 -1.65 24.50 10.73
C THR A 171 -0.37 23.81 11.19
N VAL A 172 0.61 23.75 10.29
CA VAL A 172 2.00 23.39 10.58
C VAL A 172 2.92 24.53 10.18
N THR A 173 3.98 24.74 10.93
CA THR A 173 5.00 25.74 10.65
C THR A 173 6.30 25.03 10.28
N LEU A 174 6.76 25.24 9.06
CA LEU A 174 8.03 24.68 8.58
C LEU A 174 9.08 25.77 8.55
N ARG A 175 10.26 25.49 9.11
CA ARG A 175 11.43 26.33 8.90
C ARG A 175 12.27 25.68 7.81
N ILE A 176 12.38 26.30 6.65
CA ILE A 176 13.02 25.71 5.47
C ILE A 176 14.17 26.57 4.95
N ARG A 177 15.02 25.94 4.15
CA ARG A 177 16.04 26.61 3.34
C ARG A 177 15.96 26.06 1.92
N HIS A 178 15.76 26.93 0.93
CA HIS A 178 15.79 26.53 -0.47
C HIS A 178 17.18 26.01 -0.86
N ALA A 179 17.24 25.07 -1.81
CA ALA A 179 18.47 24.35 -2.17
C ALA A 179 19.68 25.28 -2.43
N ASP A 180 19.45 26.38 -3.15
CA ASP A 180 20.49 27.35 -3.54
C ASP A 180 20.53 28.62 -2.67
N ALA A 181 19.75 28.65 -1.58
CA ALA A 181 19.66 29.82 -0.69
C ALA A 181 20.39 29.58 0.63
N THR A 182 20.98 30.65 1.17
CA THR A 182 21.51 30.66 2.55
C THR A 182 20.47 31.14 3.55
N GLU A 183 19.45 31.86 3.09
CA GLU A 183 18.37 32.36 3.91
C GLU A 183 17.47 31.23 4.39
N VAL A 184 17.08 31.32 5.65
CA VAL A 184 16.11 30.41 6.26
C VAL A 184 14.81 31.16 6.39
N ILE A 185 13.73 30.59 5.84
CA ILE A 185 12.40 31.16 5.91
C ILE A 185 11.47 30.29 6.74
N GLU A 186 10.47 30.92 7.35
CA GLU A 186 9.39 30.24 8.04
C GLU A 186 8.14 30.26 7.16
N VAL A 187 7.59 29.08 6.90
CA VAL A 187 6.44 28.87 6.04
C VAL A 187 5.33 28.25 6.86
N ARG A 188 4.22 28.97 7.01
CA ARG A 188 3.04 28.51 7.75
C ARG A 188 2.02 27.93 6.76
N ILE A 189 1.74 26.63 6.89
CA ILE A 189 0.93 25.88 5.94
C ILE A 189 -0.32 25.35 6.63
N THR A 190 -1.49 25.67 6.08
CA THR A 190 -2.76 25.07 6.55
C THR A 190 -2.93 23.71 5.90
N ARG A 191 -3.05 22.66 6.71
CA ARG A 191 -3.26 21.29 6.23
C ARG A 191 -4.62 21.18 5.56
N ALA A 192 -4.70 20.36 4.52
CA ALA A 192 -5.93 20.06 3.81
C ALA A 192 -6.00 18.58 3.46
N LYS A 193 -7.16 18.12 3.00
CA LYS A 193 -7.25 16.84 2.29
C LYS A 193 -6.52 16.99 0.95
N VAL A 194 -5.50 16.17 0.73
CA VAL A 194 -4.70 16.13 -0.48
C VAL A 194 -5.02 14.85 -1.24
N VAL A 195 -5.35 14.98 -2.52
CA VAL A 195 -5.52 13.85 -3.43
C VAL A 195 -4.18 13.58 -4.10
N VAL A 196 -3.72 12.34 -4.04
CA VAL A 196 -2.49 11.90 -4.70
C VAL A 196 -2.86 11.42 -6.11
N PRO A 197 -2.27 11.97 -7.18
CA PRO A 197 -2.47 11.44 -8.51
C PRO A 197 -1.86 10.04 -8.64
N SER A 198 -2.68 9.04 -8.94
CA SER A 198 -2.23 7.69 -9.32
C SER A 198 -2.14 7.52 -10.82
N VAL A 199 -2.75 8.41 -11.60
CA VAL A 199 -2.64 8.44 -13.06
C VAL A 199 -1.96 9.73 -13.50
N SER A 200 -0.94 9.59 -14.33
CA SER A 200 -0.29 10.70 -15.00
C SER A 200 -0.17 10.40 -16.49
N TRP A 201 -0.22 11.43 -17.33
CA TRP A 201 -0.05 11.24 -18.76
C TRP A 201 0.64 12.42 -19.44
N ARG A 202 1.28 12.16 -20.58
CA ARG A 202 1.75 13.17 -21.52
C ARG A 202 1.64 12.67 -22.96
N MET A 203 1.52 13.62 -23.89
CA MET A 203 1.65 13.36 -25.32
C MET A 203 3.12 13.18 -25.67
N LEU A 204 3.43 12.11 -26.38
CA LEU A 204 4.71 11.84 -27.04
C LEU A 204 4.58 12.10 -28.55
N PRO A 205 5.70 12.18 -29.30
CA PRO A 205 5.67 12.22 -30.75
C PRO A 205 4.83 11.11 -31.39
N ASN A 206 4.29 11.36 -32.59
CA ASN A 206 3.36 10.48 -33.32
C ASN A 206 2.00 10.25 -32.65
N GLN A 207 1.49 11.24 -31.90
CA GLN A 207 0.16 11.18 -31.29
C GLN A 207 -0.01 9.99 -30.33
N ILE A 208 1.07 9.62 -29.64
CA ILE A 208 1.08 8.55 -28.63
C ILE A 208 0.90 9.19 -27.26
N ALA A 209 -0.15 8.83 -26.52
CA ALA A 209 -0.24 9.19 -25.11
C ALA A 209 0.40 8.11 -24.25
N LEU A 210 1.43 8.49 -23.50
CA LEU A 210 1.99 7.66 -22.44
C LEU A 210 1.22 7.94 -21.16
N ILE A 211 0.44 6.95 -20.70
CA ILE A 211 -0.34 6.99 -19.47
C ILE A 211 0.31 6.05 -18.47
N ARG A 212 0.78 6.59 -17.34
CA ARG A 212 1.33 5.82 -16.22
C ARG A 212 0.30 5.72 -15.11
N LEU A 213 0.05 4.49 -14.67
CA LEU A 213 -0.77 4.17 -13.50
C LEU A 213 0.14 3.62 -12.39
N THR A 214 0.25 4.32 -11.27
CA THR A 214 1.15 3.95 -10.16
C THR A 214 0.47 3.14 -9.06
N ALA A 215 -0.85 3.26 -8.90
CA ALA A 215 -1.62 2.52 -7.90
C ALA A 215 -3.10 2.42 -8.30
N PHE A 216 -3.80 1.41 -7.79
CA PHE A 216 -5.26 1.29 -7.92
C PHE A 216 -5.94 1.82 -6.66
N ASP A 217 -5.91 3.14 -6.45
CA ASP A 217 -6.61 3.79 -5.34
C ASP A 217 -8.05 4.22 -5.70
N GLY A 218 -8.85 4.65 -4.73
CA GLY A 218 -10.27 4.99 -4.90
C GLY A 218 -10.59 6.15 -5.86
N ASN A 219 -9.57 6.84 -6.42
CA ASN A 219 -9.75 7.85 -7.47
C ASN A 219 -9.17 7.39 -8.82
N SER A 220 -8.38 6.31 -8.84
CA SER A 220 -7.62 5.87 -10.01
C SER A 220 -8.50 5.55 -11.24
N GLY A 221 -9.68 4.96 -11.07
CA GLY A 221 -10.62 4.74 -12.18
C GLY A 221 -11.11 6.05 -12.82
N THR A 222 -11.43 7.05 -11.99
CA THR A 222 -11.84 8.38 -12.47
C THR A 222 -10.67 9.09 -13.17
N GLN A 223 -9.50 9.12 -12.54
CA GLN A 223 -8.30 9.76 -13.09
C GLN A 223 -7.85 9.09 -14.41
N MET A 224 -8.00 7.76 -14.53
CA MET A 224 -7.70 7.03 -15.78
C MET A 224 -8.63 7.49 -16.90
N ARG A 225 -9.94 7.53 -16.64
CA ARG A 225 -10.93 7.97 -17.63
C ARG A 225 -10.68 9.42 -18.04
N GLU A 226 -10.37 10.31 -17.10
CA GLU A 226 -10.00 11.71 -17.36
C GLU A 226 -8.71 11.83 -18.19
N ALA A 227 -7.68 11.04 -17.87
CA ALA A 227 -6.42 11.02 -18.62
C ALA A 227 -6.63 10.55 -20.07
N ILE A 228 -7.41 9.49 -20.29
CA ILE A 228 -7.74 9.01 -21.64
C ILE A 228 -8.53 10.07 -22.41
N GLN A 229 -9.54 10.68 -21.78
CA GLN A 229 -10.34 11.73 -22.42
C GLN A 229 -9.48 12.93 -22.80
N ALA A 230 -8.65 13.43 -21.87
CA ALA A 230 -7.77 14.57 -22.12
C ALA A 230 -6.71 14.26 -23.18
N ALA A 231 -6.18 13.04 -23.21
CA ALA A 231 -5.27 12.59 -24.25
C ALA A 231 -5.95 12.59 -25.64
N ARG A 232 -7.18 12.08 -25.74
CA ARG A 232 -7.97 12.09 -26.98
C ARG A 232 -8.27 13.51 -27.45
N ASP A 233 -8.67 14.39 -26.53
CA ASP A 233 -8.96 15.80 -26.85
C ASP A 233 -7.70 16.56 -27.30
N ALA A 234 -6.52 16.14 -26.82
CA ALA A 234 -5.22 16.63 -27.26
C ALA A 234 -4.72 15.99 -28.57
N GLY A 235 -5.49 15.08 -29.19
CA GLY A 235 -5.18 14.46 -30.47
C GLY A 235 -4.43 13.12 -30.38
N ALA A 236 -4.47 12.42 -29.25
CA ALA A 236 -3.87 11.08 -29.15
C ALA A 236 -4.63 10.08 -30.04
N GLU A 237 -3.87 9.34 -30.85
CA GLU A 237 -4.38 8.23 -31.66
C GLU A 237 -3.99 6.87 -31.08
N ARG A 238 -2.94 6.82 -30.26
CA ARG A 238 -2.35 5.58 -29.73
C ARG A 238 -2.02 5.73 -28.25
N LEU A 239 -2.04 4.63 -27.51
CA LEU A 239 -1.80 4.62 -26.07
C LEU A 239 -0.65 3.68 -25.69
N ILE A 240 0.17 4.11 -24.75
CA ILE A 240 1.02 3.23 -23.96
C ILE A 240 0.52 3.30 -22.51
N LEU A 241 0.11 2.16 -21.96
CA LEU A 241 -0.25 2.03 -20.55
C LEU A 241 0.96 1.47 -19.78
N ASP A 242 1.57 2.31 -18.95
CA ASP A 242 2.72 1.94 -18.12
C ASP A 242 2.27 1.47 -16.73
N LEU A 243 2.37 0.16 -16.49
CA LEU A 243 2.08 -0.51 -15.22
C LEU A 243 3.35 -0.88 -14.44
N ARG A 244 4.52 -0.44 -14.89
CA ARG A 244 5.80 -0.74 -14.22
C ARG A 244 5.83 -0.11 -12.84
N ASN A 245 6.31 -0.87 -11.86
CA ASN A 245 6.38 -0.45 -10.45
C ASN A 245 5.01 -0.16 -9.80
N ASN A 246 3.93 -0.70 -10.33
CA ASN A 246 2.59 -0.61 -9.74
C ASN A 246 2.30 -1.83 -8.87
N SER A 247 2.22 -1.65 -7.56
CA SER A 247 1.99 -2.74 -6.59
C SER A 247 0.53 -3.23 -6.50
N GLY A 248 -0.37 -2.72 -7.34
CA GLY A 248 -1.78 -3.06 -7.35
C GLY A 248 -2.65 -2.11 -6.51
N GLY A 249 -3.71 -2.64 -5.90
CA GLY A 249 -4.64 -1.89 -5.06
C GLY A 249 -6.05 -2.45 -5.08
N LEU A 250 -7.03 -1.58 -5.19
CA LEU A 250 -8.45 -1.90 -5.13
C LEU A 250 -8.93 -2.63 -6.40
N LEU A 251 -9.54 -3.80 -6.20
CA LEU A 251 -10.10 -4.61 -7.29
C LEU A 251 -11.19 -3.87 -8.09
N ASN A 252 -12.08 -3.13 -7.41
CA ASN A 252 -13.16 -2.41 -8.09
C ASN A 252 -12.61 -1.32 -9.03
N GLU A 253 -11.53 -0.65 -8.62
CA GLU A 253 -10.85 0.34 -9.44
C GLU A 253 -10.13 -0.34 -10.61
N MET A 254 -9.53 -1.50 -10.39
CA MET A 254 -8.97 -2.33 -11.46
C MET A 254 -10.03 -2.70 -12.51
N VAL A 255 -11.22 -3.16 -12.10
CA VAL A 255 -12.31 -3.46 -13.03
C VAL A 255 -12.76 -2.20 -13.79
N SER A 256 -12.86 -1.05 -13.12
CA SER A 256 -13.19 0.23 -13.74
C SER A 256 -12.18 0.64 -14.82
N ILE A 257 -10.88 0.46 -14.53
CA ILE A 257 -9.77 0.75 -15.44
C ILE A 257 -9.74 -0.25 -16.60
N ALA A 258 -9.87 -1.55 -16.34
CA ALA A 258 -9.93 -2.58 -17.39
C ALA A 258 -11.06 -2.31 -18.40
N SER A 259 -12.20 -1.81 -17.90
CA SER A 259 -13.36 -1.43 -18.71
C SER A 259 -13.09 -0.24 -19.64
N GLN A 260 -11.99 0.51 -19.46
CA GLN A 260 -11.60 1.54 -20.42
C GLN A 260 -10.99 0.96 -21.70
N PHE A 261 -10.48 -0.26 -21.63
CA PHE A 261 -9.72 -0.91 -22.70
C PHE A 261 -10.41 -2.15 -23.27
N LEU A 262 -11.33 -2.77 -22.52
CA LEU A 262 -12.03 -4.00 -22.89
C LEU A 262 -13.53 -3.75 -23.15
N PRO A 263 -14.13 -4.41 -24.16
CA PRO A 263 -15.57 -4.34 -24.41
C PRO A 263 -16.38 -4.79 -23.18
N GLU A 264 -17.58 -4.23 -22.99
CA GLU A 264 -18.49 -4.62 -21.90
C GLU A 264 -18.74 -6.13 -21.88
N GLY A 265 -18.76 -6.72 -20.68
CA GLY A 265 -19.04 -8.14 -20.49
C GLY A 265 -17.86 -9.07 -20.77
N THR A 266 -16.67 -8.52 -21.10
CA THR A 266 -15.43 -9.28 -21.22
C THR A 266 -14.98 -9.72 -19.84
N THR A 267 -14.69 -11.01 -19.65
CA THR A 267 -14.13 -11.51 -18.39
C THR A 267 -12.77 -10.87 -18.13
N VAL A 268 -12.62 -10.20 -17.00
CA VAL A 268 -11.37 -9.56 -16.57
C VAL A 268 -10.56 -10.49 -15.69
N LEU A 269 -11.22 -11.34 -14.90
CA LEU A 269 -10.56 -12.28 -14.00
C LEU A 269 -11.49 -13.41 -13.57
N LEU A 270 -10.91 -14.45 -12.99
CA LEU A 270 -11.63 -15.49 -12.25
C LEU A 270 -11.15 -15.51 -10.80
N GLU A 271 -12.08 -15.57 -9.85
CA GLU A 271 -11.80 -15.86 -8.44
C GLU A 271 -12.04 -17.33 -8.16
N GLU A 272 -11.03 -18.06 -7.66
CA GLU A 272 -11.19 -19.44 -7.20
C GLU A 272 -11.07 -19.53 -5.68
N ASP A 273 -12.11 -20.03 -5.03
CA ASP A 273 -12.12 -20.25 -3.58
C ASP A 273 -11.46 -21.58 -3.18
N ARG A 274 -11.33 -21.81 -1.87
CA ARG A 274 -10.75 -23.05 -1.32
C ARG A 274 -11.49 -24.34 -1.75
N SER A 275 -12.75 -24.24 -2.16
CA SER A 275 -13.52 -25.39 -2.67
C SER A 275 -13.28 -25.67 -4.16
N GLY A 276 -12.57 -24.78 -4.85
CA GLY A 276 -12.35 -24.82 -6.30
C GLY A 276 -13.48 -24.16 -7.09
N LYS A 277 -14.43 -23.47 -6.43
CA LYS A 277 -15.49 -22.74 -7.14
C LYS A 277 -14.88 -21.51 -7.79
N ARG A 278 -15.13 -21.34 -9.09
CA ARG A 278 -14.69 -20.20 -9.88
C ARG A 278 -15.82 -19.21 -10.12
N GLU A 279 -15.57 -17.93 -9.89
CA GLU A 279 -16.50 -16.84 -10.15
C GLU A 279 -15.84 -15.81 -11.09
N PRO A 280 -16.42 -15.55 -12.27
CA PRO A 280 -15.89 -14.53 -13.18
C PRO A 280 -16.29 -13.13 -12.72
N THR A 281 -15.38 -12.17 -12.89
CA THR A 281 -15.71 -10.74 -12.87
C THR A 281 -15.50 -10.16 -14.25
N ASN A 282 -16.47 -9.38 -14.73
CA ASN A 282 -16.51 -8.86 -16.09
C ASN A 282 -16.33 -7.33 -16.12
N SER A 283 -15.86 -6.82 -17.26
CA SER A 283 -15.84 -5.39 -17.57
C SER A 283 -17.24 -4.81 -17.66
N VAL A 284 -17.35 -3.52 -17.37
CA VAL A 284 -18.60 -2.74 -17.41
C VAL A 284 -18.60 -1.76 -18.59
N ALA A 285 -19.77 -1.21 -18.92
CA ALA A 285 -19.92 -0.25 -20.01
C ALA A 285 -19.15 1.07 -19.78
N GLY A 286 -18.90 1.80 -20.87
CA GLY A 286 -18.39 3.18 -20.84
C GLY A 286 -16.91 3.36 -21.16
N GLY A 287 -16.27 2.36 -21.79
CA GLY A 287 -14.87 2.44 -22.18
C GLY A 287 -14.58 3.50 -23.24
N LEU A 288 -13.50 4.26 -23.03
CA LEU A 288 -13.08 5.36 -23.91
C LEU A 288 -11.98 4.99 -24.91
N ALA A 289 -11.27 3.89 -24.69
CA ALA A 289 -10.09 3.47 -25.45
C ALA A 289 -10.23 2.04 -25.98
N LEU A 290 -11.44 1.63 -26.35
CA LEU A 290 -11.71 0.27 -26.84
C LEU A 290 -10.96 -0.05 -28.14
N ASP A 291 -10.88 0.93 -29.06
CA ASP A 291 -10.35 0.74 -30.41
C ASP A 291 -8.99 1.41 -30.67
N MET A 292 -8.45 2.16 -29.69
CA MET A 292 -7.15 2.82 -29.84
C MET A 292 -6.01 1.80 -29.83
N PRO A 293 -5.04 1.83 -30.76
CA PRO A 293 -3.82 1.03 -30.65
C PRO A 293 -3.19 1.20 -29.26
N LEU A 294 -2.90 0.07 -28.60
CA LEU A 294 -2.46 0.03 -27.21
C LEU A 294 -1.25 -0.91 -27.10
N VAL A 295 -0.28 -0.51 -26.27
CA VAL A 295 0.78 -1.37 -25.74
C VAL A 295 0.81 -1.20 -24.23
N VAL A 296 1.06 -2.28 -23.49
CA VAL A 296 1.16 -2.24 -22.03
C VAL A 296 2.59 -2.56 -21.60
N LEU A 297 3.16 -1.73 -20.73
CA LEU A 297 4.47 -1.96 -20.13
C LEU A 297 4.33 -2.58 -18.75
N ILE A 298 5.04 -3.67 -18.49
CA ILE A 298 5.05 -4.39 -17.21
C ILE A 298 6.48 -4.66 -16.74
N ASN A 299 6.66 -4.86 -15.44
CA ASN A 299 7.93 -5.35 -14.91
C ASN A 299 7.72 -6.22 -13.65
N ARG A 300 8.82 -6.73 -13.10
CA ARG A 300 8.83 -7.53 -11.87
C ARG A 300 8.21 -6.87 -10.63
N ASN A 301 7.95 -5.57 -10.67
CA ASN A 301 7.33 -4.82 -9.59
C ASN A 301 5.84 -4.53 -9.85
N SER A 302 5.31 -4.88 -11.03
CA SER A 302 3.88 -4.91 -11.31
C SER A 302 3.28 -6.08 -10.53
N ALA A 303 2.34 -5.80 -9.62
CA ALA A 303 1.78 -6.80 -8.70
C ALA A 303 0.26 -6.69 -8.54
N SER A 304 -0.39 -7.78 -8.13
CA SER A 304 -1.80 -7.85 -7.74
C SER A 304 -2.72 -7.29 -8.83
N SER A 305 -3.51 -6.25 -8.58
CA SER A 305 -4.39 -5.63 -9.58
C SER A 305 -3.70 -5.24 -10.89
N ALA A 306 -2.41 -4.88 -10.87
CA ALA A 306 -1.66 -4.62 -12.10
C ALA A 306 -1.47 -5.88 -12.95
N GLU A 307 -1.23 -7.04 -12.30
CA GLU A 307 -1.12 -8.34 -12.95
C GLU A 307 -2.46 -8.78 -13.52
N ILE A 308 -3.55 -8.57 -12.77
CA ILE A 308 -4.90 -8.89 -13.24
C ILE A 308 -5.23 -8.07 -14.49
N LEU A 309 -4.96 -6.76 -14.49
CA LEU A 309 -5.19 -5.89 -15.65
C LEU A 309 -4.34 -6.33 -16.86
N ALA A 310 -3.05 -6.61 -16.65
CA ALA A 310 -2.16 -7.08 -17.70
C ALA A 310 -2.64 -8.42 -18.30
N GLY A 311 -2.95 -9.40 -17.44
CA GLY A 311 -3.46 -10.71 -17.86
C GLY A 311 -4.81 -10.62 -18.57
N ALA A 312 -5.71 -9.74 -18.12
CA ALA A 312 -6.99 -9.50 -18.78
C ALA A 312 -6.83 -8.93 -20.19
N ILE A 313 -5.96 -7.93 -20.35
CA ILE A 313 -5.64 -7.31 -21.65
C ILE A 313 -4.98 -8.34 -22.58
N GLN A 314 -4.05 -9.14 -22.07
CA GLN A 314 -3.35 -10.16 -22.83
C GLN A 314 -4.28 -11.30 -23.28
N ASP A 315 -5.06 -11.88 -22.37
CA ASP A 315 -6.00 -12.98 -22.68
C ASP A 315 -7.11 -12.53 -23.63
N ALA A 316 -7.54 -11.26 -23.56
CA ALA A 316 -8.48 -10.67 -24.50
C ALA A 316 -7.84 -10.34 -25.87
N GLN A 317 -6.55 -10.59 -26.05
CA GLN A 317 -5.75 -10.21 -27.22
C GLN A 317 -5.87 -8.72 -27.56
N ARG A 318 -6.04 -7.88 -26.53
CA ARG A 318 -6.32 -6.46 -26.69
C ARG A 318 -5.07 -5.64 -26.99
N ALA A 319 -3.94 -5.99 -26.37
CA ALA A 319 -2.66 -5.32 -26.57
C ALA A 319 -1.51 -6.25 -26.18
N PRO A 320 -0.33 -6.11 -26.82
CA PRO A 320 0.86 -6.82 -26.38
C PRO A 320 1.39 -6.25 -25.07
N LEU A 321 1.86 -7.14 -24.20
CA LEU A 321 2.62 -6.83 -23.00
C LEU A 321 4.12 -6.81 -23.31
N ILE A 322 4.81 -5.72 -22.97
CA ILE A 322 6.26 -5.55 -23.14
C ILE A 322 6.92 -5.39 -21.78
N GLY A 323 8.03 -6.09 -21.56
CA GLY A 323 8.87 -5.87 -20.38
C GLY A 323 9.38 -7.14 -19.74
N GLU A 324 9.21 -7.26 -18.43
CA GLU A 324 9.63 -8.42 -17.63
C GLU A 324 8.42 -9.07 -16.96
N THR A 325 8.49 -10.38 -16.67
CA THR A 325 7.45 -11.10 -15.91
C THR A 325 7.14 -10.37 -14.61
N THR A 326 5.85 -10.27 -14.32
CA THR A 326 5.32 -9.58 -13.14
C THR A 326 5.54 -10.35 -11.83
N PHE A 327 5.19 -9.75 -10.69
CA PHE A 327 5.61 -10.21 -9.36
C PHE A 327 5.09 -11.62 -8.97
N GLY A 328 3.85 -11.95 -9.30
CA GLY A 328 3.20 -13.21 -8.92
C GLY A 328 2.36 -13.15 -7.63
N THR A 329 1.77 -11.99 -7.31
CA THR A 329 0.87 -11.83 -6.15
C THR A 329 -0.56 -12.28 -6.53
N GLY A 330 -0.86 -13.56 -6.34
CA GLY A 330 -2.08 -14.17 -6.88
C GLY A 330 -3.20 -14.51 -5.87
N THR A 331 -3.20 -13.96 -4.65
CA THR A 331 -4.29 -14.19 -3.68
C THR A 331 -5.27 -13.01 -3.61
N VAL A 332 -6.54 -13.31 -3.29
CA VAL A 332 -7.58 -12.32 -3.01
C VAL A 332 -7.61 -12.07 -1.51
N LEU A 333 -7.24 -10.86 -1.11
CA LEU A 333 -7.23 -10.49 0.30
C LEU A 333 -8.63 -10.15 0.79
N SER A 334 -9.11 -10.94 1.74
CA SER A 334 -10.20 -10.53 2.61
C SER A 334 -9.64 -9.68 3.75
N SER A 335 -10.29 -8.56 4.04
CA SER A 335 -9.90 -7.65 5.11
C SER A 335 -10.77 -7.86 6.34
N TYR A 336 -10.13 -8.12 7.49
CA TYR A 336 -10.79 -8.32 8.78
C TYR A 336 -10.31 -7.26 9.76
N ARG A 337 -11.25 -6.55 10.38
CA ARG A 337 -10.93 -5.63 11.48
C ARG A 337 -10.65 -6.43 12.74
N ILE A 338 -9.53 -6.14 13.37
CA ILE A 338 -9.09 -6.75 14.62
C ILE A 338 -9.27 -5.73 15.75
N ASN A 339 -9.57 -6.22 16.96
CA ASN A 339 -9.72 -5.36 18.13
C ASN A 339 -8.48 -4.50 18.35
N GLY A 340 -8.66 -3.28 18.85
CA GLY A 340 -7.57 -2.32 19.04
C GLY A 340 -7.22 -1.51 17.79
N GLY A 341 -7.98 -1.64 16.69
CA GLY A 341 -7.78 -0.88 15.46
C GLY A 341 -6.90 -1.57 14.42
N GLY A 342 -6.35 -2.75 14.74
CA GLY A 342 -5.58 -3.55 13.80
C GLY A 342 -6.41 -4.14 12.66
N ARG A 343 -5.73 -4.67 11.66
CA ARG A 343 -6.34 -5.24 10.46
C ARG A 343 -5.57 -6.46 9.99
N LEU A 344 -6.28 -7.54 9.72
CA LEU A 344 -5.75 -8.73 9.04
C LEU A 344 -6.16 -8.66 7.57
N LEU A 345 -5.18 -8.78 6.68
CA LEU A 345 -5.39 -9.09 5.27
C LEU A 345 -5.04 -10.57 5.07
N LEU A 346 -6.01 -11.36 4.63
CA LEU A 346 -5.86 -12.80 4.49
C LEU A 346 -6.23 -13.24 3.08
N GLY A 347 -5.32 -13.95 2.40
CA GLY A 347 -5.60 -14.59 1.12
C GLY A 347 -6.67 -15.68 1.26
N THR A 348 -7.90 -15.37 0.89
CA THR A 348 -9.05 -16.29 1.02
C THR A 348 -9.46 -16.98 -0.28
N LYS A 349 -9.05 -16.41 -1.41
CA LYS A 349 -9.25 -16.96 -2.75
C LYS A 349 -7.97 -16.74 -3.55
N GLN A 350 -7.89 -17.28 -4.76
CA GLN A 350 -6.83 -17.00 -5.70
C GLN A 350 -7.37 -16.44 -7.02
N TRP A 351 -6.59 -15.56 -7.64
CA TRP A 351 -6.91 -15.02 -8.94
C TRP A 351 -6.39 -15.94 -10.03
N LEU A 352 -7.19 -16.08 -11.08
CA LEU A 352 -6.75 -16.64 -12.35
C LEU A 352 -7.03 -15.63 -13.45
N THR A 353 -6.18 -15.64 -14.47
CA THR A 353 -6.44 -14.92 -15.71
C THR A 353 -7.75 -15.42 -16.35
N PRO A 354 -8.37 -14.66 -17.28
CA PRO A 354 -9.55 -15.13 -18.00
C PRO A 354 -9.40 -16.52 -18.66
N SER A 355 -8.19 -16.90 -19.10
CA SER A 355 -7.87 -18.22 -19.64
C SER A 355 -7.68 -19.31 -18.57
N GLY A 356 -7.75 -18.95 -17.29
CA GLY A 356 -7.67 -19.87 -16.15
C GLY A 356 -6.25 -20.16 -15.67
N GLN A 357 -5.28 -19.30 -15.99
CA GLN A 357 -3.91 -19.45 -15.49
C GLN A 357 -3.77 -18.86 -14.09
N LEU A 358 -3.10 -19.58 -13.20
CA LEU A 358 -2.83 -19.12 -11.83
C LEU A 358 -1.65 -18.13 -11.83
N ILE A 359 -1.87 -16.92 -11.31
CA ILE A 359 -0.81 -15.88 -11.23
C ILE A 359 0.13 -16.13 -10.04
N ARG A 360 -0.38 -16.70 -8.94
CA ARG A 360 0.38 -16.85 -7.68
C ARG A 360 1.68 -17.62 -7.88
N GLY A 361 2.81 -16.99 -7.56
CA GLY A 361 4.16 -17.56 -7.67
C GLY A 361 4.68 -17.72 -9.10
N GLN A 362 3.93 -17.26 -10.11
CA GLN A 362 4.29 -17.34 -11.52
C GLN A 362 4.38 -15.96 -12.18
N GLY A 363 3.47 -15.05 -11.81
CA GLY A 363 3.28 -13.79 -12.50
C GLY A 363 2.61 -13.97 -13.87
N VAL A 364 2.36 -12.84 -14.51
CA VAL A 364 2.02 -12.71 -15.93
C VAL A 364 3.30 -12.44 -16.73
N SER A 365 3.56 -13.27 -17.74
CA SER A 365 4.70 -13.12 -18.66
C SER A 365 4.39 -12.14 -19.79
N PRO A 366 5.37 -11.33 -20.23
CA PRO A 366 5.18 -10.44 -21.37
C PRO A 366 5.04 -11.23 -22.68
N ASP A 367 4.39 -10.63 -23.67
CA ASP A 367 4.38 -11.14 -25.04
C ASP A 367 5.74 -10.91 -25.73
N GLU A 368 6.43 -9.83 -25.35
CA GLU A 368 7.81 -9.57 -25.74
C GLU A 368 8.65 -9.20 -24.52
N GLU A 369 9.60 -10.07 -24.17
CA GLU A 369 10.54 -9.82 -23.08
C GLU A 369 11.57 -8.76 -23.48
N VAL A 370 11.58 -7.66 -22.73
CA VAL A 370 12.52 -6.54 -22.91
C VAL A 370 12.98 -6.09 -21.53
N THR A 371 14.28 -6.16 -21.27
CA THR A 371 14.85 -5.78 -19.98
C THR A 371 15.31 -4.32 -20.00
N LEU A 372 15.20 -3.63 -18.86
CA LEU A 372 15.86 -2.35 -18.66
C LEU A 372 17.34 -2.56 -18.32
N PRO A 373 18.26 -1.74 -18.86
CA PRO A 373 19.65 -1.75 -18.42
C PRO A 373 19.77 -1.51 -16.91
N SER A 374 20.80 -2.07 -16.29
CA SER A 374 21.06 -1.87 -14.86
C SER A 374 21.19 -0.37 -14.53
N ASN A 375 20.54 0.06 -13.44
CA ASN A 375 20.45 1.45 -12.98
C ASN A 375 19.63 2.40 -13.86
N THR A 376 18.90 1.89 -14.85
CA THR A 376 17.89 2.69 -15.57
C THR A 376 16.56 2.65 -14.85
N LEU A 377 15.94 3.82 -14.68
CA LEU A 377 14.55 3.95 -14.24
C LEU A 377 13.62 4.16 -15.43
N PRO A 378 12.39 3.61 -15.39
CA PRO A 378 11.32 3.95 -16.33
C PRO A 378 11.13 5.47 -16.46
N LEU A 379 11.21 6.00 -17.69
CA LEU A 379 11.01 7.44 -17.95
C LEU A 379 9.60 7.85 -17.53
N ALA A 380 9.47 8.86 -16.65
CA ALA A 380 8.16 9.39 -16.31
C ALA A 380 7.51 10.07 -17.53
N PRO A 381 6.16 10.13 -17.62
CA PRO A 381 5.50 10.80 -18.73
C PRO A 381 6.01 12.24 -18.94
N THR A 382 6.30 12.97 -17.85
CA THR A 382 6.86 14.32 -17.90
C THR A 382 8.23 14.37 -18.57
N ASP A 383 9.11 13.43 -18.28
CA ASP A 383 10.47 13.41 -18.79
C ASP A 383 10.48 12.93 -20.24
N ALA A 384 9.73 11.87 -20.54
CA ALA A 384 9.58 11.33 -21.88
C ALA A 384 9.02 12.38 -22.88
N ALA A 385 8.11 13.24 -22.43
CA ALA A 385 7.52 14.28 -23.28
C ALA A 385 8.50 15.41 -23.65
N THR A 386 9.66 15.51 -23.00
CA THR A 386 10.70 16.47 -23.37
C THR A 386 11.59 15.99 -24.52
N LEU A 387 11.49 14.71 -24.87
CA LEU A 387 12.34 14.05 -25.85
C LEU A 387 11.68 13.99 -27.23
N SER A 388 12.49 14.13 -28.28
CA SER A 388 12.09 13.84 -29.65
C SER A 388 11.89 12.33 -29.87
N LEU A 389 11.29 11.95 -31.01
CA LEU A 389 11.10 10.54 -31.35
C LEU A 389 12.44 9.79 -31.43
N GLU A 390 13.45 10.40 -32.03
CA GLU A 390 14.78 9.81 -32.16
C GLU A 390 15.42 9.60 -30.78
N GLU A 391 15.32 10.58 -29.89
CA GLU A 391 15.82 10.48 -28.51
C GLU A 391 15.07 9.43 -27.70
N LEU A 392 13.75 9.30 -27.86
CA LEU A 392 12.96 8.25 -27.19
C LEU A 392 13.38 6.85 -27.64
N LEU A 393 13.53 6.66 -28.96
CA LEU A 393 13.96 5.38 -29.54
C LEU A 393 15.41 5.03 -29.19
N ALA A 394 16.26 6.03 -28.97
CA ALA A 394 17.64 5.86 -28.51
C ALA A 394 17.79 5.89 -26.97
N SER A 395 16.70 6.07 -26.23
CA SER A 395 16.76 6.24 -24.78
C SER A 395 17.17 4.95 -24.07
N SER A 396 17.64 5.08 -22.84
CA SER A 396 17.96 3.92 -21.99
C SER A 396 16.71 3.16 -21.52
N ASP A 397 15.51 3.75 -21.62
CA ASP A 397 14.23 3.06 -21.37
C ASP A 397 13.86 2.21 -22.59
N THR A 398 14.57 1.09 -22.74
CA THR A 398 14.44 0.12 -23.83
C THR A 398 13.02 -0.43 -23.97
N GLN A 399 12.28 -0.57 -22.87
CA GLN A 399 10.89 -1.02 -22.87
C GLN A 399 9.97 0.02 -23.49
N LEU A 400 10.09 1.29 -23.10
CA LEU A 400 9.32 2.39 -23.70
C LEU A 400 9.67 2.57 -25.17
N ALA A 401 10.97 2.56 -25.52
CA ALA A 401 11.43 2.63 -26.90
C ALA A 401 10.78 1.53 -27.75
N ARG A 402 10.77 0.29 -27.24
CA ARG A 402 10.17 -0.84 -27.96
C ARG A 402 8.66 -0.72 -28.14
N ALA A 403 7.94 -0.24 -27.12
CA ALA A 403 6.51 0.03 -27.24
C ALA A 403 6.19 1.10 -28.29
N ILE A 404 7.01 2.16 -28.37
CA ILE A 404 6.88 3.19 -29.41
C ILE A 404 7.11 2.58 -30.80
N GLU A 405 8.15 1.77 -30.99
CA GLU A 405 8.39 1.10 -32.27
C GLU A 405 7.20 0.24 -32.74
N LEU A 406 6.56 -0.48 -31.82
CA LEU A 406 5.39 -1.29 -32.14
C LEU A 406 4.19 -0.45 -32.55
N LEU A 407 4.03 0.73 -31.95
CA LEU A 407 2.95 1.65 -32.27
C LEU A 407 3.21 2.53 -33.49
N VAL A 408 4.46 2.67 -33.97
CA VAL A 408 4.77 3.52 -35.14
C VAL A 408 4.82 2.71 -36.45
N LYS A 409 4.97 1.39 -36.36
CA LYS A 409 4.79 0.46 -37.48
C LYS A 409 3.33 0.43 -37.93
#